data_AF-A0A8J2T302-F1
#
_entry.id   AF-A0A8J2T302-F1
#
_cell.length_a   1.000
_cell.length_b   1.000
_cell.length_c   1.000
_cell.angle_alpha   90.00
_cell.angle_beta   90.00
_cell.angle_gamma   90.00
#
_symmetry.space_group_name_H-M   'P 1'
#
loop_
_entity.id
_entity.type
_entity.pdbx_description
1 polymer ?
#
loop_
_entity_poly.entity_id
_entity_poly.type
_entity_poly.pdbx_seq_one_letter_code
_entity_poly.pdbx_strand_id
1 'polypeptide(L)'
;MDTKFPEDETDPAKMKKLLAAMSPAQEDRFEQARRARFKPNHLKKLAVIADRGPLDDGGAVVLASLAKSRVAELVRAARERKPGEGALLPSDYAAAARALQRRGRVQVVGSHKKPRLDGPAVVDADELL
;
A
#
# COMPACT_ATOMS: atom_id res chain seq x y z
N MET A 1 16.12 -17.43 -25.67
CA MET A 1 15.05 -16.67 -25.01
C MET A 1 15.11 -17.04 -23.54
N ASP A 2 15.70 -16.17 -22.72
CA ASP A 2 15.86 -16.41 -21.28
C ASP A 2 14.53 -16.15 -20.58
N THR A 3 13.75 -17.20 -20.37
CA THR A 3 12.57 -17.18 -19.52
C THR A 3 13.02 -17.06 -18.06
N LYS A 4 13.19 -15.83 -17.57
CA LYS A 4 13.22 -15.56 -16.12
C LYS A 4 11.85 -15.94 -15.56
N PHE A 5 11.76 -17.11 -14.95
CA PHE A 5 10.64 -17.47 -14.07
C PHE A 5 10.51 -16.37 -13.01
N PRO A 6 9.30 -15.88 -12.70
CA PRO A 6 9.12 -14.95 -11.60
C PRO A 6 9.60 -15.66 -10.34
N GLU A 7 10.65 -15.14 -9.71
CA GLU A 7 11.21 -15.73 -8.51
C GLU A 7 10.09 -15.86 -7.47
N ASP A 8 9.78 -17.08 -7.07
CA ASP A 8 8.65 -17.36 -6.19
C ASP A 8 8.93 -16.79 -4.80
N GLU A 9 8.35 -15.62 -4.50
CA GLU A 9 8.45 -14.92 -3.21
C GLU A 9 7.81 -15.72 -2.06
N THR A 10 7.16 -16.86 -2.36
CA THR A 10 6.49 -17.71 -1.37
C THR A 10 7.34 -18.88 -0.84
N ASP A 11 8.58 -19.07 -1.32
CA ASP A 11 9.45 -20.14 -0.83
C ASP A 11 9.89 -19.91 0.64
N PRO A 12 9.48 -20.79 1.59
CA PRO A 12 9.84 -20.66 3.00
C PRO A 12 11.35 -20.74 3.25
N ALA A 13 12.12 -21.45 2.40
CA ALA A 13 13.57 -21.52 2.53
C ALA A 13 14.24 -20.19 2.14
N LYS A 14 13.73 -19.52 1.11
CA LYS A 14 14.18 -18.17 0.71
C LYS A 14 13.85 -17.13 1.78
N MET A 15 12.64 -17.18 2.34
CA MET A 15 12.24 -16.30 3.45
C MET A 15 13.17 -16.46 4.66
N LYS A 16 13.50 -17.71 5.01
CA LYS A 16 14.44 -17.99 6.12
C LYS A 16 15.83 -17.43 5.86
N LYS A 17 16.33 -17.51 4.62
CA LYS A 17 17.62 -16.90 4.22
C LYS A 17 17.58 -15.37 4.28
N LEU A 18 16.49 -14.75 3.83
CA LEU A 18 16.30 -13.30 3.89
C LEU A 18 16.29 -12.80 5.34
N LEU A 19 15.53 -13.47 6.21
CA LEU A 19 15.47 -13.13 7.63
C LEU A 19 16.84 -13.30 8.32
N ALA A 20 17.59 -14.36 7.98
CA ALA A 20 18.92 -14.58 8.52
C ALA A 20 19.96 -13.55 8.07
N ALA A 21 19.73 -12.86 6.96
CA ALA A 21 20.61 -11.84 6.40
C ALA A 21 20.24 -10.41 6.83
N MET A 22 19.15 -10.22 7.60
CA MET A 22 18.71 -8.90 8.05
C MET A 22 19.66 -8.33 9.10
N SER A 23 19.96 -7.03 9.00
CA SER A 23 20.53 -6.29 10.12
C SER A 23 19.51 -6.14 11.25
N PRO A 24 19.92 -5.89 12.51
CA PRO A 24 18.98 -5.70 13.63
C PRO A 24 17.91 -4.63 13.35
N ALA A 25 18.30 -3.53 12.71
CA ALA A 25 17.36 -2.47 12.33
C ALA A 25 16.38 -2.90 11.21
N GLN A 26 16.76 -3.85 10.34
CA GLN A 26 15.85 -4.43 9.35
C GLN A 26 14.88 -5.42 9.99
N GLU A 27 15.36 -6.24 10.93
CA GLU A 27 14.54 -7.18 11.70
C GLU A 27 13.48 -6.43 12.52
N ASP A 28 13.86 -5.35 13.22
CA ASP A 28 12.93 -4.52 13.98
C ASP A 28 11.83 -3.92 13.09
N ARG A 29 12.21 -3.38 11.93
CA ARG A 29 11.25 -2.84 10.95
C ARG A 29 10.32 -3.92 10.41
N PHE A 30 10.84 -5.12 10.16
CA PHE A 30 10.06 -6.26 9.72
C PHE A 30 9.05 -6.71 10.80
N GLU A 31 9.48 -6.89 12.06
CA GLU A 31 8.61 -7.30 13.15
C GLU A 31 7.52 -6.25 13.45
N GLN A 32 7.86 -4.97 13.40
CA GLN A 32 6.89 -3.88 13.51
C GLN A 32 5.83 -3.98 12.41
N ALA A 33 6.23 -4.15 11.15
CA ALA A 33 5.30 -4.31 10.03
C ALA A 33 4.46 -5.59 10.15
N ARG A 34 5.06 -6.70 10.59
CA ARG A 34 4.38 -7.98 10.79
C ARG A 34 3.27 -7.87 11.82
N ARG A 35 3.54 -7.24 12.97
CA ARG A 35 2.59 -7.11 14.09
C ARG A 35 1.60 -5.94 13.94
N ALA A 36 1.88 -4.97 13.08
CA ALA A 36 0.99 -3.85 12.83
C ALA A 36 -0.39 -4.34 12.36
N ARG A 37 -1.46 -3.90 13.03
CA ARG A 37 -2.85 -4.27 12.72
C ARG A 37 -3.81 -3.16 13.11
N PHE A 38 -4.85 -2.96 12.31
CA PHE A 38 -5.99 -2.16 12.71
C PHE A 38 -6.80 -2.90 13.78
N LYS A 39 -7.26 -2.18 14.81
CA LYS A 39 -8.09 -2.78 15.87
C LYS A 39 -9.50 -3.05 15.31
N PRO A 40 -10.00 -4.30 15.33
CA PRO A 40 -11.33 -4.63 14.79
C PRO A 40 -12.45 -3.77 15.37
N ASN A 41 -12.41 -3.49 16.67
CA ASN A 41 -13.40 -2.64 17.34
C ASN A 41 -13.47 -1.21 16.77
N HIS A 42 -12.36 -0.66 16.29
CA HIS A 42 -12.36 0.66 15.66
C HIS A 42 -12.98 0.61 14.27
N LEU A 43 -12.74 -0.47 13.53
CA LEU A 43 -13.32 -0.68 12.19
C LEU A 43 -14.83 -0.89 12.25
N LYS A 44 -15.32 -1.64 13.26
CA LYS A 44 -16.76 -1.77 13.49
C LYS A 44 -17.44 -0.43 13.74
N LYS A 45 -16.82 0.43 14.57
CA LYS A 45 -17.31 1.81 14.79
C LYS A 45 -17.31 2.64 13.50
N LEU A 46 -16.26 2.54 12.70
CA LEU A 46 -16.18 3.23 11.40
C LEU A 46 -17.24 2.74 10.41
N ALA A 47 -17.55 1.44 10.39
CA ALA A 47 -18.58 0.88 9.53
C ALA A 47 -19.98 1.44 9.83
N VAL A 48 -20.30 1.61 11.12
CA VAL A 48 -21.54 2.27 11.56
C VAL A 48 -21.57 3.73 11.14
N ILE A 49 -20.46 4.46 11.31
CA ILE A 49 -20.35 5.88 10.88
C ILE A 49 -20.50 6.03 9.36
N ALA A 50 -19.98 5.07 8.59
CA ALA A 50 -20.04 5.06 7.14
C ALA A 50 -21.40 4.60 6.57
N ASP A 51 -22.42 4.45 7.43
CA ASP A 51 -23.78 4.00 7.10
C ASP A 51 -23.81 2.64 6.39
N ARG A 52 -22.82 1.77 6.67
CA ARG A 52 -22.72 0.42 6.12
C ARG A 52 -23.36 -0.64 7.03
N GLY A 53 -23.97 -0.21 8.13
CA GLY A 53 -24.51 -1.10 9.16
C GLY A 53 -23.43 -1.67 10.08
N PRO A 54 -23.83 -2.46 11.10
CA PRO A 54 -22.90 -3.11 12.00
C PRO A 54 -22.07 -4.17 11.27
N LEU A 55 -20.76 -4.15 11.50
CA LEU A 55 -19.82 -5.13 10.97
C LEU A 55 -19.60 -6.25 12.00
N ASP A 56 -19.70 -7.49 11.55
CA ASP A 56 -19.40 -8.66 12.36
C ASP A 56 -17.89 -8.83 12.61
N ASP A 57 -17.53 -9.77 13.49
CA ASP A 57 -16.13 -10.02 13.86
C ASP A 57 -15.30 -10.47 12.66
N GLY A 58 -15.85 -11.36 11.83
CA GLY A 58 -15.21 -11.85 10.61
C GLY A 58 -14.96 -10.73 9.61
N GLY A 59 -15.98 -9.94 9.29
CA GLY A 59 -15.88 -8.79 8.39
C GLY A 59 -14.89 -7.74 8.89
N ALA A 60 -14.82 -7.50 10.20
CA ALA A 60 -13.84 -6.58 10.78
C ALA A 60 -12.40 -7.06 10.61
N VAL A 61 -12.14 -8.36 10.73
CA VAL A 61 -10.82 -8.96 10.46
C VAL A 61 -10.45 -8.85 8.98
N VAL A 62 -11.39 -9.16 8.08
CA VAL A 62 -11.15 -9.04 6.62
C VAL A 62 -10.85 -7.60 6.24
N LEU A 63 -11.64 -6.64 6.74
CA LEU A 63 -11.44 -5.22 6.49
C LEU A 63 -10.09 -4.73 7.04
N ALA A 64 -9.66 -5.20 8.22
CA ALA A 64 -8.35 -4.89 8.78
C ALA A 64 -7.21 -5.38 7.87
N SER A 65 -7.33 -6.60 7.34
CA SER A 65 -6.35 -7.19 6.43
C SER A 65 -6.29 -6.42 5.10
N LEU A 66 -7.44 -6.09 4.51
CA LEU A 66 -7.52 -5.29 3.27
C LEU A 66 -6.90 -3.90 3.47
N ALA A 67 -7.22 -3.24 4.58
CA ALA A 67 -6.66 -1.94 4.91
C ALA A 67 -5.13 -2.02 5.11
N LYS A 68 -4.62 -3.07 5.75
CA LYS A 68 -3.16 -3.29 5.91
C LYS A 68 -2.46 -3.47 4.56
N SER A 69 -3.00 -4.34 3.69
CA SER A 69 -2.47 -4.53 2.34
C SER A 69 -2.45 -3.23 1.56
N ARG A 70 -3.52 -2.42 1.67
CA ARG A 70 -3.60 -1.11 1.02
C ARG A 70 -2.53 -0.12 1.51
N VAL A 71 -2.28 -0.08 2.81
CA VAL A 71 -1.20 0.76 3.39
C VAL A 71 0.16 0.28 2.90
N ALA A 72 0.40 -1.03 2.83
CA ALA A 72 1.67 -1.58 2.32
C ALA A 72 1.91 -1.18 0.86
N GLU A 73 0.91 -1.28 -0.01
CA GLU A 73 1.01 -0.81 -1.40
C GLU A 73 1.32 0.69 -1.48
N LEU A 74 0.69 1.50 -0.63
CA LEU A 74 0.87 2.94 -0.64
C LEU A 74 2.29 3.33 -0.20
N VAL A 75 2.80 2.69 0.87
CA VAL A 75 4.18 2.89 1.35
C VAL A 75 5.18 2.43 0.29
N ARG A 76 4.96 1.27 -0.34
CA ARG A 76 5.83 0.76 -1.41
C ARG A 76 5.89 1.73 -2.58
N ALA A 77 4.73 2.17 -3.10
CA ALA A 77 4.67 3.12 -4.21
C ALA A 77 5.29 4.49 -3.85
N ALA A 78 5.19 4.92 -2.58
CA ALA A 78 5.87 6.13 -2.13
C ALA A 78 7.40 5.94 -2.08
N ARG A 79 7.89 4.79 -1.62
CA ARG A 79 9.32 4.44 -1.58
C ARG A 79 9.94 4.21 -2.95
N GLU A 80 9.19 3.68 -3.91
CA GLU A 80 9.62 3.57 -5.32
C GLU A 80 9.95 4.95 -5.91
N ARG A 81 9.19 5.99 -5.53
CA ARG A 81 9.40 7.37 -5.99
C ARG A 81 10.47 8.11 -5.20
N LYS A 82 10.63 7.77 -3.92
CA LYS A 82 11.60 8.38 -3.00
C LYS A 82 12.42 7.27 -2.32
N PRO A 83 13.39 6.69 -3.04
CA PRO A 83 14.24 5.64 -2.50
C PRO A 83 15.10 6.20 -1.37
N GLY A 84 15.41 5.36 -0.37
CA GLY A 84 16.23 5.72 0.79
C GLY A 84 15.48 5.66 2.13
N GLU A 85 16.20 5.96 3.22
CA GLU A 85 15.73 5.75 4.59
C GLU A 85 15.00 6.96 5.22
N GLY A 86 14.92 8.09 4.52
CA GLY A 86 14.28 9.31 5.03
C GLY A 86 12.78 9.16 5.30
N ALA A 87 12.20 10.05 6.11
CA ALA A 87 10.76 10.04 6.36
C ALA A 87 9.97 10.34 5.07
N LEU A 88 8.84 9.64 4.92
CA LEU A 88 7.85 9.94 3.89
C LEU A 88 6.97 11.10 4.37
N LEU A 89 6.79 12.09 3.51
CA LEU A 89 5.94 13.25 3.77
C LEU A 89 4.50 12.98 3.31
N PRO A 90 3.50 13.74 3.79
CA PRO A 90 2.12 13.65 3.31
C PRO A 90 2.00 13.77 1.78
N SER A 91 2.83 14.60 1.15
CA SER A 91 2.90 14.77 -0.31
C SER A 91 3.30 13.48 -1.04
N ASP A 92 4.19 12.69 -0.45
CA ASP A 92 4.70 11.44 -1.02
C ASP A 92 3.58 10.40 -1.09
N TYR A 93 2.80 10.29 0.00
CA TYR A 93 1.62 9.43 0.04
C TYR A 93 0.52 9.88 -0.92
N ALA A 94 0.28 11.19 -1.05
CA ALA A 94 -0.71 11.71 -2.00
C ALA A 94 -0.32 11.41 -3.45
N ALA A 95 0.96 11.57 -3.81
CA ALA A 95 1.46 11.23 -5.14
C ALA A 95 1.36 9.72 -5.43
N ALA A 96 1.73 8.88 -4.45
CA ALA A 96 1.61 7.43 -4.54
C ALA A 96 0.15 6.98 -4.72
N ALA A 97 -0.79 7.59 -3.99
CA ALA A 97 -2.22 7.30 -4.12
C ALA A 97 -2.73 7.61 -5.54
N ARG A 98 -2.35 8.78 -6.09
CA ARG A 98 -2.71 9.18 -7.47
C ARG A 98 -2.14 8.21 -8.52
N ALA A 99 -0.89 7.79 -8.35
CA ALA A 99 -0.25 6.83 -9.25
C ALA A 99 -0.98 5.47 -9.23
N LEU A 100 -1.33 4.97 -8.04
CA LEU A 100 -2.05 3.71 -7.89
C LEU A 100 -3.48 3.79 -8.46
N GLN A 101 -4.15 4.95 -8.36
CA GLN A 101 -5.45 5.20 -9.00
C GLN A 101 -5.36 5.10 -10.52
N ARG A 102 -4.37 5.74 -11.15
CA ARG A 102 -4.18 5.70 -12.63
C ARG A 102 -3.97 4.28 -13.15
N ARG A 103 -3.36 3.40 -12.35
CA ARG A 103 -3.13 1.99 -12.67
C ARG A 103 -4.36 1.08 -12.44
N GLY A 104 -5.53 1.66 -12.12
CA GLY A 104 -6.75 0.91 -11.84
C GLY A 104 -6.72 0.11 -10.53
N ARG A 105 -5.71 0.31 -9.67
CA ARG A 105 -5.54 -0.44 -8.42
C ARG A 105 -6.26 0.17 -7.22
N VAL A 106 -6.95 1.29 -7.42
CA VAL A 106 -7.72 1.98 -6.37
C VAL A 106 -8.99 2.53 -7.00
N GLN A 107 -10.15 2.11 -6.50
CA GLN A 107 -11.41 2.71 -6.92
C GLN A 107 -11.52 4.15 -6.39
N VAL A 108 -11.92 5.07 -7.26
CA VAL A 108 -12.23 6.45 -6.89
C VAL A 108 -13.53 6.45 -6.10
N VAL A 109 -13.45 6.59 -4.78
CA VAL A 109 -14.65 6.75 -3.94
C VAL A 109 -15.05 8.22 -3.99
N GLY A 110 -16.13 8.51 -4.72
CA GLY A 110 -16.73 9.83 -4.85
C GLY A 110 -16.63 10.39 -6.27
N SER A 111 -17.78 10.46 -6.95
CA SER A 111 -17.99 11.13 -8.24
C SER A 111 -17.56 12.60 -8.26
N HIS A 112 -17.34 13.21 -7.09
CA HIS A 112 -16.96 14.62 -6.91
C HIS A 112 -15.44 14.85 -6.76
N LYS A 113 -14.64 13.78 -6.66
CA LYS A 113 -13.15 13.83 -6.62
C LYS A 113 -12.52 12.95 -7.69
N LYS A 114 -13.18 12.77 -8.83
CA LYS A 114 -12.44 12.38 -10.04
C LYS A 114 -11.34 13.44 -10.24
N PRO A 115 -10.05 13.07 -10.37
CA PRO A 115 -9.15 13.93 -11.10
C PRO A 115 -9.83 14.16 -12.45
N ARG A 116 -10.08 15.41 -12.84
CA ARG A 116 -10.53 15.70 -14.20
C ARG A 116 -9.49 15.06 -15.12
N LEU A 117 -9.85 13.98 -15.78
CA LEU A 117 -9.01 13.34 -16.80
C LEU A 117 -8.83 14.28 -18.00
N ASP A 118 -9.59 15.39 -18.05
CA ASP A 118 -9.51 16.46 -19.03
C ASP A 118 -8.77 17.72 -18.52
N GLY A 119 -8.02 17.61 -17.42
CA GLY A 119 -7.02 18.64 -17.07
C GLY A 119 -5.85 18.58 -18.05
N PRO A 120 -5.14 19.69 -18.33
CA PRO A 120 -4.04 19.69 -19.29
C PRO A 120 -3.06 18.58 -18.94
N ALA A 121 -2.66 17.82 -19.95
CA ALA A 121 -1.76 16.68 -19.80
C ALA A 121 -0.59 17.09 -18.90
N VAL A 122 -0.40 16.36 -17.79
CA VAL A 122 0.86 16.43 -17.06
C VAL A 122 1.86 15.76 -17.99
N VAL A 123 2.53 16.57 -18.80
CA VAL A 123 3.65 16.14 -19.64
C VAL A 123 4.66 15.54 -18.67
N ASP A 124 4.94 14.25 -18.81
CA ASP A 124 6.04 13.64 -18.09
C ASP A 124 7.32 14.37 -18.53
N ALA A 125 8.12 14.84 -17.57
CA ALA A 125 9.32 15.63 -17.84
C ALA A 125 10.39 14.86 -18.65
N ASP A 126 10.17 13.56 -18.90
CA ASP A 126 11.00 12.70 -19.75
C ASP A 126 10.62 12.77 -21.24
N GLU A 127 9.57 13.50 -21.65
CA GLU A 127 9.22 13.76 -23.06
C GLU A 127 9.75 15.11 -23.59
N LEU A 128 10.63 15.78 -22.85
CA LEU A 128 11.22 17.09 -23.23
C LEU A 128 12.74 17.06 -23.46
N LEU A 129 13.30 15.90 -23.82
CA LEU A 129 14.67 15.78 -24.30
C LEU A 129 14.73 15.13 -25.69
#